data_AF-A0A317V9M3-F1
#
_entry.id   AF-A0A317V9M3-F1
#
_cell.length_a   1.000
_cell.length_b   1.000
_cell.length_c   1.000
_cell.angle_alpha   90.00
_cell.angle_beta   90.00
_cell.angle_gamma   90.00
#
_symmetry.space_group_name_H-M   'P 1'
#
loop_
_entity.id
_entity.type
_entity.pdbx_description
1 polymer ?
#
loop_
_entity_poly.entity_id
_entity_poly.type
_entity_poly.pdbx_seq_one_letter_code
_entity_poly.pdbx_strand_id
1 'polypeptide(L)'
;MSQIFQTILTYLPNTTPLTSNITTTMSSLPTTLSDPNYASTPLTLPRLGLALLRLAPLIISSGSLMCAWDQQNAFGSFLTPPLLAKPGHLSAHVVVDWFAAYARPTKWVIFLGYPLALAFSFINAFTAAGDGLHPQTRTFYALGGVLSILHFYFGAYSMMWNARISTKTNVGKANEDALRGWLGNNGTRMVVVNLPAWVLFICATATFVRV
;
A
#
# COMPACT_ATOMS: atom_id res chain seq x y z
N MET A 1 -9.83 9.19 58.40
CA MET A 1 -9.36 10.23 57.48
C MET A 1 -10.41 10.47 56.37
N SER A 2 -11.61 11.03 56.53
CA SER A 2 -12.25 11.97 57.46
C SER A 2 -11.89 13.46 57.37
N GLN A 3 -11.19 13.94 56.33
CA GLN A 3 -10.99 15.39 56.12
C GLN A 3 -10.74 15.78 54.64
N ILE A 4 -11.56 15.29 53.69
CA ILE A 4 -11.55 15.79 52.28
C ILE A 4 -12.97 16.15 51.81
N PHE A 5 -13.92 16.36 52.73
CA PHE A 5 -15.34 16.62 52.39
C PHE A 5 -15.91 17.94 52.92
N GLN A 6 -15.08 18.90 53.34
CA GLN A 6 -15.58 20.20 53.86
C GLN A 6 -15.04 21.47 53.20
N THR A 7 -14.32 21.39 52.07
CA THR A 7 -13.76 22.58 51.42
C THR A 7 -14.35 22.87 50.03
N ILE A 8 -15.60 22.47 49.78
CA ILE A 8 -16.34 22.80 48.54
C ILE A 8 -17.78 23.26 48.88
N LEU A 9 -17.92 24.23 49.79
CA LEU A 9 -19.25 24.80 50.13
C LEU A 9 -19.17 26.31 50.48
N THR A 10 -18.41 27.10 49.70
CA THR A 10 -18.41 28.57 49.87
C THR A 10 -18.37 29.38 48.56
N TYR A 11 -18.74 28.78 47.43
CA TYR A 11 -18.98 29.51 46.19
C TYR A 11 -20.30 29.06 45.56
N LEU A 12 -21.41 29.63 46.05
CA LEU A 12 -22.71 29.60 45.38
C LEU A 12 -23.14 31.04 45.07
N PRO A 13 -23.09 31.47 43.82
CA PRO A 13 -23.88 32.60 43.35
C PRO A 13 -25.30 32.12 42.97
N ASN A 14 -26.28 32.75 43.61
CA ASN A 14 -27.69 32.94 43.23
C ASN A 14 -28.27 32.10 42.08
N THR A 15 -29.25 31.29 42.45
CA THR A 15 -30.22 30.60 41.60
C THR A 15 -31.16 31.58 40.90
N THR A 16 -31.08 31.65 39.57
CA THR A 16 -32.20 32.06 38.69
C THR A 16 -32.89 30.80 38.16
N PRO A 17 -34.23 30.75 38.11
CA PRO A 17 -34.94 29.59 37.59
C PRO A 17 -34.90 29.60 36.06
N LEU A 18 -34.11 28.71 35.46
CA LEU A 18 -34.14 28.42 34.03
C LEU A 18 -35.32 27.49 33.75
N THR A 19 -36.39 28.08 33.26
CA THR A 19 -37.52 27.40 32.63
C THR A 19 -37.04 26.53 31.47
N SER A 20 -37.53 25.30 31.48
CA SER A 20 -37.45 24.27 30.45
C SER A 20 -37.54 24.77 29.01
N ASN A 21 -36.56 24.39 28.20
CA ASN A 21 -36.71 24.14 26.75
C ASN A 21 -35.67 23.10 26.34
N ILE A 22 -35.96 21.82 26.61
CA ILE A 22 -35.26 20.69 26.00
C ILE A 22 -35.82 20.56 24.59
N THR A 23 -35.29 21.37 23.67
CA THR A 23 -35.40 21.11 22.24
C THR A 23 -34.14 20.36 21.86
N THR A 24 -34.30 19.06 21.64
CA THR A 24 -33.27 18.14 21.16
C THR A 24 -32.71 18.64 19.83
N THR A 25 -31.65 19.46 19.85
CA THR A 25 -30.77 19.63 18.70
C THR A 25 -29.89 18.40 18.63
N MET A 26 -30.31 17.41 17.84
CA MET A 26 -29.36 16.48 17.23
C MET A 26 -28.40 17.34 16.39
N SER A 27 -27.26 17.71 16.98
CA SER A 27 -26.19 18.36 16.24
C SER A 27 -25.72 17.38 15.18
N SER A 28 -26.00 17.75 13.94
CA SER A 28 -25.43 17.25 12.70
C SER A 28 -24.10 16.52 12.89
N LEU A 29 -24.06 15.25 12.49
CA LEU A 29 -22.82 14.63 12.04
C LEU A 29 -22.14 15.58 11.04
N PRO A 30 -20.80 15.75 11.05
CA PRO A 30 -20.14 16.57 10.06
C PRO A 30 -20.40 15.99 8.66
N THR A 31 -21.22 16.69 7.87
CA THR A 31 -21.50 16.40 6.46
C THR A 31 -20.29 16.80 5.61
N THR A 32 -19.13 16.19 5.79
CA THR A 32 -17.92 16.49 5.00
C THR A 32 -17.80 15.65 3.73
N LEU A 33 -18.82 14.85 3.38
CA LEU A 33 -18.80 13.97 2.20
C LEU A 33 -19.38 14.60 0.92
N SER A 34 -19.83 15.85 0.97
CA SER A 34 -20.50 16.48 -0.18
C SER A 34 -20.13 17.96 -0.32
N ASP A 35 -18.85 18.31 -0.27
CA ASP A 35 -18.44 19.63 -0.76
C ASP A 35 -18.57 19.63 -2.30
N PRO A 36 -19.53 20.40 -2.88
CA PRO A 36 -19.79 20.42 -4.31
C PRO A 36 -18.61 20.98 -5.12
N ASN A 37 -17.61 21.58 -4.47
CA ASN A 37 -16.47 22.23 -5.11
C ASN A 37 -15.39 21.28 -5.62
N TYR A 38 -15.42 19.99 -5.27
CA TYR A 38 -14.45 19.02 -5.78
C TYR A 38 -14.97 18.32 -7.03
N ALA A 39 -14.36 18.67 -8.16
CA ALA A 39 -14.73 18.15 -9.47
C ALA A 39 -14.22 16.72 -9.65
N SER A 40 -15.12 15.78 -9.92
CA SER A 40 -14.73 14.57 -10.65
C SER A 40 -14.08 14.97 -11.96
N THR A 41 -13.06 14.25 -12.41
CA THR A 41 -12.46 14.54 -13.73
C THR A 41 -13.41 13.98 -14.79
N PRO A 42 -14.18 14.80 -15.52
CA PRO A 42 -15.07 14.24 -16.53
C PRO A 42 -14.23 13.59 -17.63
N LEU A 43 -14.59 12.37 -18.01
CA LEU A 43 -13.95 11.62 -19.10
C LEU A 43 -14.35 12.24 -20.45
N THR A 44 -13.70 13.36 -20.77
CA THR A 44 -13.84 14.08 -22.04
C THR A 44 -12.51 14.03 -22.78
N LEU A 45 -12.54 14.10 -24.12
CA LEU A 45 -11.32 14.07 -24.93
C LEU A 45 -10.27 15.13 -24.50
N PRO A 46 -10.65 16.39 -24.17
CA PRO A 46 -9.67 17.39 -23.69
C PRO A 46 -9.08 17.09 -22.30
N ARG A 47 -9.73 16.25 -21.49
CA ARG A 47 -9.29 15.88 -20.13
C ARG A 47 -8.75 14.46 -20.03
N LEU A 48 -8.74 13.72 -21.15
CA LEU A 48 -8.32 12.32 -21.17
C LEU A 48 -6.90 12.13 -20.65
N GLY A 49 -5.95 12.97 -21.08
CA GLY A 49 -4.56 12.89 -20.61
C GLY A 49 -4.43 13.06 -19.09
N LEU A 50 -5.18 14.00 -18.51
CA LEU A 50 -5.23 14.21 -17.06
C LEU A 50 -5.88 13.04 -16.33
N ALA A 51 -6.97 12.49 -16.88
CA ALA A 51 -7.63 11.31 -16.33
C ALA A 51 -6.69 10.09 -16.32
N LEU A 52 -5.96 9.85 -17.41
CA LEU A 52 -4.97 8.77 -17.50
C LEU A 52 -3.81 9.00 -16.52
N LEU A 53 -3.33 10.23 -16.38
CA LEU A 53 -2.29 10.58 -15.41
C LEU A 53 -2.74 10.31 -13.96
N ARG A 54 -4.00 10.65 -13.63
CA ARG A 54 -4.60 10.37 -12.31
C ARG A 54 -4.81 8.86 -12.08
N LEU A 55 -5.16 8.11 -13.12
CA LEU A 55 -5.37 6.66 -13.05
C LEU A 55 -4.05 5.86 -13.01
N ALA A 56 -2.96 6.40 -13.58
CA ALA A 56 -1.69 5.69 -13.76
C ALA A 56 -1.12 5.05 -12.48
N PRO A 57 -1.09 5.71 -11.31
CA PRO A 57 -0.60 5.08 -10.07
C PRO A 57 -1.34 3.79 -9.72
N LEU A 58 -2.67 3.76 -9.89
CA LEU A 58 -3.47 2.56 -9.63
C LEU A 58 -3.14 1.43 -10.61
N ILE A 59 -3.07 1.73 -11.92
CA ILE A 59 -2.75 0.72 -12.95
C ILE A 59 -1.37 0.11 -12.68
N ILE A 60 -0.36 0.95 -12.46
CA ILE A 60 1.02 0.51 -12.27
C ILE A 60 1.15 -0.26 -10.95
N SER A 61 0.51 0.22 -9.87
CA SER A 61 0.51 -0.48 -8.59
C SER A 61 -0.21 -1.82 -8.66
N SER A 62 -1.27 -1.94 -9.48
CA SER A 62 -1.98 -3.20 -9.69
C SER A 62 -1.08 -4.22 -10.41
N GLY A 63 -0.42 -3.80 -11.49
CA GLY A 63 0.55 -4.67 -12.18
C GLY A 63 1.72 -5.08 -11.29
N SER A 64 2.22 -4.16 -10.46
CA SER A 64 3.32 -4.42 -9.52
C SER A 64 2.91 -5.36 -8.38
N LEU A 65 1.68 -5.23 -7.85
CA LEU A 65 1.13 -6.13 -6.83
C LEU A 65 0.88 -7.53 -7.40
N MET A 66 0.31 -7.62 -8.60
CA MET A 66 0.13 -8.89 -9.31
C MET A 66 1.46 -9.60 -9.54
N CYS A 67 2.48 -8.87 -10.01
CA CYS A 67 3.83 -9.42 -10.16
C CYS A 67 4.40 -9.96 -8.84
N ALA A 68 4.23 -9.24 -7.73
CA ALA A 68 4.70 -9.70 -6.42
C ALA A 68 3.94 -10.97 -5.94
N TRP A 69 2.64 -11.04 -6.25
CA TRP A 69 1.79 -12.20 -5.95
C TRP A 69 2.18 -13.42 -6.76
N ASP A 70 2.41 -13.24 -8.07
CA ASP A 70 2.88 -14.30 -8.95
C ASP A 70 4.24 -14.85 -8.51
N GLN A 71 5.16 -13.97 -8.11
CA GLN A 71 6.43 -14.38 -7.52
C GLN A 71 6.22 -15.23 -6.26
N GLN A 72 5.33 -14.82 -5.37
CA GLN A 72 5.03 -15.55 -4.13
C GLN A 72 4.57 -16.98 -4.44
N ASN A 73 3.65 -17.14 -5.41
CA ASN A 73 3.09 -18.44 -5.79
C ASN A 73 4.09 -19.30 -6.55
N ALA A 74 4.73 -18.74 -7.59
CA ALA A 74 5.67 -19.46 -8.43
C ALA A 74 6.85 -19.98 -7.60
N PHE A 75 7.41 -19.14 -6.73
CA PHE A 75 8.58 -19.51 -5.94
C PHE A 75 8.19 -20.45 -4.78
N GLY A 76 7.02 -20.24 -4.18
CA GLY A 76 6.47 -21.13 -3.16
C GLY A 76 6.25 -22.56 -3.65
N SER A 77 5.96 -22.75 -4.94
CA SER A 77 5.72 -24.08 -5.52
C SER A 77 6.92 -25.04 -5.39
N PHE A 78 8.15 -24.50 -5.38
CA PHE A 78 9.39 -25.26 -5.18
C PHE A 78 9.57 -25.76 -3.74
N LEU A 79 8.82 -25.23 -2.78
CA LEU A 79 8.94 -25.58 -1.36
C LEU A 79 7.73 -26.37 -0.83
N THR A 80 6.89 -26.89 -1.73
CA THR A 80 5.71 -27.64 -1.33
C THR A 80 6.10 -28.92 -0.56
N PRO A 81 5.48 -29.22 0.59
CA PRO A 81 5.86 -30.38 1.40
C PRO A 81 5.86 -31.72 0.63
N PRO A 82 4.88 -32.02 -0.26
CA PRO A 82 4.90 -33.25 -1.05
C PRO A 82 6.07 -33.33 -2.03
N LEU A 83 6.61 -32.19 -2.50
CA LEU A 83 7.80 -32.17 -3.36
C LEU A 83 9.05 -32.46 -2.53
N LEU A 84 9.19 -31.80 -1.39
CA LEU A 84 10.36 -31.92 -0.51
C LEU A 84 10.45 -33.28 0.21
N ALA A 85 9.32 -33.97 0.41
CA ALA A 85 9.30 -35.31 0.99
C ALA A 85 9.80 -36.40 0.03
N LYS A 86 9.92 -36.12 -1.27
CA LYS A 86 10.37 -37.11 -2.26
C LYS A 86 11.88 -37.33 -2.13
N PRO A 87 12.35 -38.59 -1.99
CA PRO A 87 13.78 -38.90 -2.03
C PRO A 87 14.42 -38.37 -3.31
N GLY A 88 15.51 -37.61 -3.18
CA GLY A 88 16.25 -37.07 -4.32
C GLY A 88 15.52 -35.99 -5.13
N HIS A 89 14.59 -35.24 -4.54
CA HIS A 89 13.89 -34.16 -5.24
C HIS A 89 14.87 -33.15 -5.86
N LEU A 90 14.51 -32.63 -7.03
CA LEU A 90 15.37 -31.71 -7.79
C LEU A 90 15.05 -30.24 -7.56
N SER A 91 14.21 -29.90 -6.57
CA SER A 91 13.71 -28.54 -6.36
C SER A 91 14.83 -27.50 -6.31
N ALA A 92 15.83 -27.70 -5.43
CA ALA A 92 16.99 -26.82 -5.33
C ALA A 92 17.80 -26.73 -6.64
N HIS A 93 17.94 -27.84 -7.37
CA HIS A 93 18.67 -27.88 -8.63
C HIS A 93 17.96 -27.12 -9.76
N VAL A 94 16.62 -27.19 -9.80
CA VAL A 94 15.83 -26.46 -10.79
C VAL A 94 15.76 -24.98 -10.44
N VAL A 95 15.52 -24.63 -9.17
CA VAL A 95 15.29 -23.23 -8.79
C VAL A 95 16.53 -22.35 -8.98
N VAL A 96 17.74 -22.89 -8.82
CA VAL A 96 18.99 -22.12 -9.00
C VAL A 96 19.07 -21.47 -10.39
N ASP A 97 18.82 -22.26 -11.45
CA ASP A 97 18.88 -21.77 -12.84
C ASP A 97 17.57 -21.10 -13.25
N TRP A 98 16.43 -21.66 -12.84
CA TRP A 98 15.11 -21.11 -13.16
C TRP A 98 14.92 -19.71 -12.57
N PHE A 99 15.35 -19.49 -11.32
CA PHE A 99 15.24 -18.19 -10.65
C PHE A 99 16.02 -17.11 -11.38
N ALA A 100 17.26 -17.40 -11.80
CA ALA A 100 18.07 -16.45 -12.56
C ALA A 100 17.42 -16.09 -13.91
N ALA A 101 16.87 -17.09 -14.60
CA ALA A 101 16.14 -16.89 -15.86
C ALA A 101 14.87 -16.05 -15.65
N TYR A 102 14.09 -16.34 -14.61
CA TYR A 102 12.88 -15.60 -14.25
C TYR A 102 13.16 -14.16 -13.81
N ALA A 103 14.21 -13.94 -13.00
CA ALA A 103 14.55 -12.62 -12.46
C ALA A 103 15.02 -11.65 -13.54
N ARG A 104 15.63 -12.14 -14.62
CA ARG A 104 16.23 -11.31 -15.69
C ARG A 104 15.23 -10.38 -16.40
N PRO A 105 14.07 -10.84 -16.88
CA PRO A 105 13.04 -9.94 -17.40
C PRO A 105 12.27 -9.23 -16.28
N THR A 106 11.99 -9.93 -15.18
CA THR A 106 11.13 -9.42 -14.09
C THR A 106 11.72 -8.19 -13.40
N LYS A 107 13.04 -8.05 -13.35
CA LYS A 107 13.69 -6.86 -12.79
C LYS A 107 13.22 -5.57 -13.48
N TRP A 108 12.91 -5.59 -14.77
CA TRP A 108 12.46 -4.39 -15.50
C TRP A 108 11.08 -3.94 -15.07
N VAL A 109 10.18 -4.88 -14.76
CA VAL A 109 8.86 -4.57 -14.19
C VAL A 109 9.03 -3.81 -12.88
N ILE A 110 9.98 -4.23 -12.03
CA ILE A 110 10.25 -3.60 -10.74
C ILE A 110 10.93 -2.23 -10.93
N PHE A 111 11.96 -2.16 -11.77
CA PHE A 111 12.72 -0.93 -12.03
C PHE A 111 11.89 0.16 -12.71
N LEU A 112 10.84 -0.20 -13.44
CA LEU A 112 9.94 0.77 -14.06
C LEU A 112 8.69 1.01 -13.20
N GLY A 113 8.09 -0.03 -12.65
CA GLY A 113 6.82 0.06 -11.94
C GLY A 113 6.85 1.02 -10.75
N TYR A 114 7.73 0.78 -9.77
CA TYR A 114 7.74 1.59 -8.55
C TYR A 114 8.18 3.04 -8.77
N PRO A 115 9.22 3.35 -9.57
CA PRO A 115 9.58 4.74 -9.86
C PRO A 115 8.49 5.49 -10.63
N LEU A 116 7.80 4.83 -11.58
CA LEU A 116 6.72 5.47 -12.33
C LEU A 116 5.48 5.69 -11.45
N ALA A 117 5.09 4.71 -10.64
CA ALA A 117 3.99 4.86 -9.68
C ALA A 117 4.28 6.01 -8.70
N LEU A 118 5.51 6.08 -8.17
CA LEU A 118 6.00 7.18 -7.36
C LEU A 118 5.87 8.52 -8.09
N ALA A 119 6.47 8.64 -9.28
CA ALA A 119 6.47 9.89 -10.04
C ALA A 119 5.05 10.38 -10.32
N PHE A 120 4.18 9.52 -10.86
CA PHE A 120 2.80 9.91 -11.16
C PHE A 120 1.98 10.21 -9.91
N SER A 121 2.19 9.48 -8.81
CA SER A 121 1.51 9.79 -7.54
C SER A 121 1.90 11.18 -7.02
N PHE A 122 3.17 11.54 -7.08
CA PHE A 122 3.65 12.84 -6.61
C PHE A 122 3.25 13.98 -7.54
N ILE A 123 3.22 13.74 -8.86
CA ILE A 123 2.65 14.69 -9.83
C ILE A 123 1.18 15.00 -9.45
N ASN A 124 0.37 13.97 -9.21
CA ASN A 124 -1.04 14.16 -8.82
C ASN A 124 -1.22 14.76 -7.42
N ALA A 125 -0.26 14.57 -6.51
CA ALA A 125 -0.34 15.11 -5.15
C ALA A 125 0.10 16.58 -5.04
N PHE A 126 1.16 16.98 -5.76
CA PHE A 126 1.90 18.20 -5.48
C PHE A 126 1.98 19.21 -6.63
N THR A 127 1.51 18.86 -7.83
CA THR A 127 1.57 19.77 -9.01
C THR A 127 0.17 20.21 -9.43
N ALA A 128 0.10 21.04 -10.49
CA ALA A 128 -1.15 21.46 -11.11
C ALA A 128 -2.04 20.30 -11.59
N ALA A 129 -1.46 19.10 -11.79
CA ALA A 129 -2.25 17.90 -12.07
C ALA A 129 -3.18 17.50 -10.90
N GLY A 130 -2.88 17.97 -9.68
CA GLY A 130 -3.71 17.80 -8.50
C GLY A 130 -4.78 18.87 -8.30
N ASP A 131 -4.82 19.91 -9.15
CA ASP A 131 -5.76 21.02 -8.99
C ASP A 131 -7.21 20.53 -9.17
N GLY A 132 -8.08 21.01 -8.29
CA GLY A 132 -9.49 20.59 -8.21
C GLY A 132 -9.73 19.23 -7.55
N LEU A 133 -8.70 18.47 -7.16
CA LEU A 133 -8.86 17.27 -6.35
C LEU A 133 -9.15 17.62 -4.89
N HIS A 134 -9.94 16.77 -4.22
CA HIS A 134 -10.14 16.85 -2.78
C HIS A 134 -8.78 16.69 -2.05
N PRO A 135 -8.51 17.45 -0.96
CA PRO A 135 -7.28 17.33 -0.18
C PRO A 135 -6.98 15.89 0.27
N GLN A 136 -8.03 15.14 0.62
CA GLN A 136 -7.94 13.71 0.94
C GLN A 136 -7.44 12.86 -0.24
N THR A 137 -7.92 13.10 -1.46
CA THR A 137 -7.44 12.41 -2.68
C THR A 137 -5.94 12.67 -2.89
N ARG A 138 -5.50 13.92 -2.71
CA ARG A 138 -4.08 14.29 -2.81
C ARG A 138 -3.25 13.61 -1.73
N THR A 139 -3.80 13.49 -0.52
CA THR A 139 -3.17 12.77 0.60
C THR A 139 -3.01 11.29 0.28
N PHE A 140 -4.02 10.64 -0.31
CA PHE A 140 -3.92 9.25 -0.74
C PHE A 140 -2.82 9.04 -1.79
N TYR A 141 -2.70 9.94 -2.78
CA TYR A 141 -1.58 9.89 -3.72
C TYR A 141 -0.23 10.05 -3.03
N ALA A 142 -0.08 11.03 -2.13
CA ALA A 142 1.17 11.27 -1.42
C ALA A 142 1.59 10.05 -0.58
N LEU A 143 0.67 9.49 0.22
CA LEU A 143 0.94 8.33 1.06
C LEU A 143 1.25 7.06 0.23
N GLY A 144 0.51 6.84 -0.87
CA GLY A 144 0.79 5.74 -1.78
C GLY A 144 2.17 5.88 -2.46
N GLY A 145 2.57 7.11 -2.78
CA GLY A 145 3.91 7.41 -3.28
C GLY A 145 5.01 7.15 -2.25
N VAL A 146 4.81 7.56 -0.99
CA VAL A 146 5.76 7.26 0.11
C VAL A 146 5.94 5.76 0.29
N LEU A 147 4.85 4.98 0.26
CA LEU A 147 4.95 3.51 0.31
C LEU A 147 5.70 2.97 -0.92
N SER A 148 5.50 3.54 -2.10
CA SER A 148 6.28 3.16 -3.29
C SER A 148 7.79 3.39 -3.12
N ILE A 149 8.23 4.37 -2.32
CA ILE A 149 9.64 4.54 -1.91
C ILE A 149 10.06 3.42 -0.95
N LEU A 150 9.23 3.12 0.06
CA LEU A 150 9.52 2.08 1.04
C LEU A 150 9.67 0.68 0.42
N HIS A 151 9.15 0.44 -0.78
CA HIS A 151 9.43 -0.78 -1.53
C HIS A 151 10.93 -1.04 -1.67
N PHE A 152 11.72 0.00 -1.95
CA PHE A 152 13.16 -0.12 -2.19
C PHE A 152 13.96 -0.52 -0.95
N TYR A 153 13.43 -0.28 0.25
CA TYR A 153 14.04 -0.77 1.51
C TYR A 153 14.18 -2.29 1.52
N PHE A 154 13.19 -3.01 0.99
CA PHE A 154 13.21 -4.47 0.86
C PHE A 154 14.11 -4.96 -0.28
N GLY A 155 14.49 -4.08 -1.20
CA GLY A 155 15.28 -4.40 -2.39
C GLY A 155 16.67 -4.94 -2.05
N ALA A 156 17.36 -4.34 -1.06
CA ALA A 156 18.67 -4.79 -0.62
C ALA A 156 18.63 -6.25 -0.09
N TYR A 157 17.66 -6.56 0.76
CA TYR A 157 17.45 -7.91 1.28
C TYR A 157 17.06 -8.90 0.17
N SER A 158 16.20 -8.48 -0.77
CA SER A 158 15.87 -9.29 -1.94
C SER A 158 17.12 -9.64 -2.76
N MET A 159 18.03 -8.69 -3.01
CA MET A 159 19.26 -8.98 -3.76
C MET A 159 20.19 -9.95 -3.03
N MET A 160 20.31 -9.82 -1.69
CA MET A 160 21.04 -10.79 -0.87
C MET A 160 20.46 -12.21 -1.03
N TRP A 161 19.13 -12.36 -0.94
CA TRP A 161 18.48 -13.65 -1.10
C TRP A 161 18.61 -14.20 -2.51
N ASN A 162 18.48 -13.36 -3.55
CA ASN A 162 18.70 -13.75 -4.94
C ASN A 162 20.08 -14.40 -5.13
N ALA A 163 21.13 -13.80 -4.59
CA ALA A 163 22.49 -14.34 -4.69
C ALA A 163 22.61 -15.72 -4.02
N ARG A 164 21.97 -15.90 -2.86
CA ARG A 164 21.97 -17.18 -2.12
C ARG A 164 21.16 -18.26 -2.86
N ILE A 165 19.98 -17.92 -3.39
CA ILE A 165 19.15 -18.85 -4.19
C ILE A 165 19.92 -19.32 -5.41
N SER A 166 20.63 -18.43 -6.11
CA SER A 166 21.35 -18.73 -7.35
C SER A 166 22.77 -19.28 -7.14
N THR A 167 23.17 -19.57 -5.89
CA THR A 167 24.50 -20.16 -5.62
C THR A 167 24.57 -21.59 -6.14
N LYS A 168 25.59 -21.87 -6.97
CA LYS A 168 25.83 -23.18 -7.60
C LYS A 168 26.73 -24.11 -6.78
N THR A 169 27.28 -23.63 -5.67
CA THR A 169 28.10 -24.40 -4.75
C THR A 169 27.21 -25.10 -3.73
N ASN A 170 27.36 -26.43 -3.57
CA ASN A 170 26.59 -27.23 -2.60
C ASN A 170 25.06 -27.05 -2.73
N VAL A 171 24.55 -27.16 -3.97
CA VAL A 171 23.12 -27.00 -4.27
C VAL A 171 22.28 -27.95 -3.41
N GLY A 172 21.25 -27.42 -2.76
CA GLY A 172 20.37 -28.21 -1.89
C GLY A 172 19.64 -27.35 -0.86
N LYS A 173 19.64 -27.82 0.38
CA LYS A 173 18.93 -27.21 1.52
C LYS A 173 19.21 -25.71 1.68
N ALA A 174 20.45 -25.27 1.44
CA ALA A 174 20.81 -23.85 1.56
C ALA A 174 20.07 -22.95 0.55
N ASN A 175 19.86 -23.41 -0.68
CA ASN A 175 19.10 -22.68 -1.69
C ASN A 175 17.62 -22.62 -1.31
N GLU A 176 17.08 -23.71 -0.76
CA GLU A 176 15.69 -23.76 -0.30
C GLU A 176 15.46 -22.84 0.92
N ASP A 177 16.39 -22.82 1.87
CA ASP A 177 16.33 -21.92 3.02
C ASP A 177 16.45 -20.45 2.59
N ALA A 178 17.30 -20.17 1.59
CA ALA A 178 17.36 -18.86 0.96
C ALA A 178 16.04 -18.49 0.26
N LEU A 179 15.39 -19.45 -0.40
CA LEU A 179 14.08 -19.26 -1.02
C LEU A 179 12.98 -18.99 0.03
N ARG A 180 13.00 -19.67 1.17
CA ARG A 180 12.12 -19.38 2.32
C ARG A 180 12.35 -17.95 2.83
N GLY A 181 13.60 -17.54 2.99
CA GLY A 181 13.97 -16.18 3.40
C GLY A 181 13.48 -15.12 2.40
N TRP A 182 13.64 -15.39 1.10
CA TRP A 182 13.13 -14.54 0.03
C TRP A 182 11.61 -14.41 0.07
N LEU A 183 10.87 -15.51 0.22
CA LEU A 183 9.41 -15.53 0.30
C LEU A 183 8.90 -14.77 1.53
N GLY A 184 9.59 -14.87 2.67
CA GLY A 184 9.28 -14.08 3.86
C GLY A 184 9.46 -12.58 3.62
N ASN A 185 10.57 -12.19 2.98
CA ASN A 185 10.84 -10.80 2.60
C ASN A 185 9.80 -10.26 1.61
N ASN A 186 9.48 -11.05 0.58
CA ASN A 186 8.49 -10.72 -0.46
C ASN A 186 7.08 -10.57 0.13
N GLY A 187 6.64 -11.56 0.91
CA GLY A 187 5.32 -11.52 1.57
C GLY A 187 5.19 -10.34 2.53
N THR A 188 6.21 -10.07 3.35
CA THR A 188 6.22 -8.90 4.24
C THR A 188 6.08 -7.61 3.43
N ARG A 189 6.92 -7.42 2.42
CA ARG A 189 6.86 -6.26 1.52
C ARG A 189 5.49 -6.11 0.86
N MET A 190 4.89 -7.22 0.42
CA MET A 190 3.56 -7.19 -0.17
C MET A 190 2.51 -6.65 0.80
N VAL A 191 2.50 -7.15 2.03
CA VAL A 191 1.48 -6.80 3.04
C VAL A 191 1.69 -5.40 3.61
N VAL A 192 2.93 -4.98 3.86
CA VAL A 192 3.20 -3.71 4.56
C VAL A 192 3.45 -2.54 3.62
N VAL A 193 3.74 -2.80 2.34
CA VAL A 193 4.02 -1.76 1.34
C VAL A 193 3.08 -1.84 0.15
N ASN A 194 3.13 -2.94 -0.62
CA ASN A 194 2.49 -2.97 -1.94
C ASN A 194 0.96 -2.92 -1.84
N LEU A 195 0.37 -3.72 -0.96
CA LEU A 195 -1.08 -3.77 -0.76
C LEU A 195 -1.62 -2.44 -0.17
N PRO A 196 -1.01 -1.86 0.89
CA PRO A 196 -1.42 -0.55 1.38
C PRO A 196 -1.31 0.57 0.33
N ALA A 197 -0.22 0.60 -0.46
CA ALA A 197 -0.07 1.58 -1.54
C ALA A 197 -1.17 1.43 -2.58
N TRP A 198 -1.46 0.20 -2.99
CA TRP A 198 -2.52 -0.10 -3.94
C TRP A 198 -3.90 0.32 -3.42
N VAL A 199 -4.22 0.04 -2.15
CA VAL A 199 -5.46 0.48 -1.50
C VAL A 199 -5.57 2.00 -1.50
N LEU A 200 -4.50 2.73 -1.19
CA LEU A 200 -4.50 4.20 -1.25
C LEU A 200 -4.76 4.71 -2.66
N PHE A 201 -4.20 4.08 -3.69
CA PHE A 201 -4.48 4.46 -5.08
C PHE A 201 -5.90 4.11 -5.52
N ILE A 202 -6.51 3.04 -4.99
CA ILE A 202 -7.95 2.78 -5.14
C ILE A 202 -8.76 3.91 -4.53
N CYS A 203 -8.48 4.28 -3.27
CA CYS A 203 -9.19 5.36 -2.59
C CYS A 203 -9.02 6.69 -3.32
N ALA A 204 -7.82 6.99 -3.82
CA ALA A 204 -7.59 8.15 -4.66
C ALA A 204 -8.49 8.11 -5.90
N THR A 205 -8.54 6.96 -6.59
CA THR A 205 -9.34 6.80 -7.81
C THR A 205 -10.84 6.92 -7.56
N ALA A 206 -11.34 6.21 -6.55
CA ALA A 206 -12.75 6.23 -6.15
C ALA A 206 -13.24 7.62 -5.76
N THR A 207 -12.37 8.47 -5.20
CA THR A 207 -12.74 9.83 -4.78
C THR A 207 -12.78 10.84 -5.93
N PHE A 208 -12.17 10.56 -7.09
CA PHE A 208 -12.24 11.47 -8.25
C PHE A 208 -13.09 10.94 -9.43
N VAL A 209 -13.43 9.66 -9.46
CA VAL A 209 -14.39 9.08 -10.41
C VAL A 209 -15.80 9.20 -9.82
N ARG A 210 -16.63 10.11 -10.35
CA ARG A 210 -18.08 10.08 -10.09
C ARG A 210 -18.71 9.13 -11.11
N VAL A 211 -19.44 8.13 -10.62
CA VAL A 211 -20.30 7.25 -11.43
C VAL A 211 -21.70 7.85 -11.44
#